data_AF-A0A7K3GTQ2-F1
#
_entry.id   AF-A0A7K3GTQ2-F1
#
_cell.length_a   1.000
_cell.length_b   1.000
_cell.length_c   1.000
_cell.angle_alpha   90.00
_cell.angle_beta   90.00
_cell.angle_gamma   90.00
#
_symmetry.space_group_name_H-M   'P 1'
#
loop_
_entity.id
_entity.type
_entity.pdbx_description
1 polymer ?
#
loop_
_entity_poly.entity_id
_entity_poly.type
_entity_poly.pdbx_seq_one_letter_code
_entity_poly.pdbx_strand_id
1 'polypeptide(L)'
;MLAVLADASAPRRADSGALRVAASLRSPLAGVTVSRPYADAVREAAGVLMRAGHLVRRADPSYPASLSVTALTHWTAGTSVDARDLDRRRLARRTRVHAALGRPFVRKVTTGAARDALRGRLEPFFAEYDV
;
A
#
# COMPACT_ATOMS: atom_id res chain seq x y z
N MET A 1 -12.60 -13.60 3.53
CA MET A 1 -11.26 -14.08 3.13
C MET A 1 -10.15 -13.57 4.04
N LEU A 2 -10.03 -12.26 4.31
CA LEU A 2 -8.99 -11.72 5.22
C LEU A 2 -9.05 -12.32 6.64
N ALA A 3 -10.25 -12.43 7.23
CA ALA A 3 -10.46 -13.01 8.56
C ALA A 3 -10.03 -14.50 8.64
N VAL A 4 -10.21 -15.24 7.54
CA VAL A 4 -9.82 -16.66 7.44
C VAL A 4 -8.30 -16.81 7.42
N LEU A 5 -7.58 -15.91 6.74
CA LEU A 5 -6.11 -15.92 6.74
C LEU A 5 -5.50 -15.49 8.08
N ALA A 6 -6.27 -14.77 8.90
CA ALA A 6 -5.86 -14.30 10.22
C ALA A 6 -6.31 -15.20 11.37
N ASP A 7 -6.99 -16.32 11.07
CA ASP A 7 -7.70 -17.17 12.05
C ASP A 7 -8.54 -16.36 13.05
N ALA A 8 -9.19 -15.31 12.55
CA ALA A 8 -9.97 -14.38 13.33
C ALA A 8 -11.44 -14.43 12.89
N SER A 9 -12.36 -14.17 13.83
CA SER A 9 -13.75 -13.89 13.45
C SER A 9 -13.80 -12.54 12.71
N ALA A 10 -14.50 -12.51 11.57
CA ALA A 10 -14.68 -11.26 10.85
C ALA A 10 -15.44 -10.28 11.75
N PRO A 11 -14.92 -9.07 12.03
CA PRO A 11 -15.66 -8.12 12.83
C PRO A 11 -16.99 -7.82 12.13
N ARG A 12 -18.08 -7.83 12.91
CA ARG A 12 -19.39 -7.40 12.41
C ARG A 12 -19.22 -5.96 11.94
N ARG A 13 -19.63 -5.69 10.69
CA ARG A 13 -19.61 -4.33 10.14
C ARG A 13 -20.51 -3.48 11.03
N ALA A 14 -19.91 -2.68 11.90
CA ALA A 14 -20.63 -1.60 12.56
C ALA A 14 -21.06 -0.62 11.46
N ASP A 15 -22.25 -0.03 11.59
CA ASP A 15 -22.58 1.15 10.79
C ASP A 15 -21.59 2.24 11.16
N SER A 16 -20.51 2.34 10.37
CA SER A 16 -19.69 3.52 10.34
C SER A 16 -20.62 4.62 9.85
N GLY A 17 -20.90 5.63 10.68
CA GLY A 17 -21.64 6.81 10.25
C GLY A 17 -20.95 7.54 9.08
N ALA A 18 -21.18 8.85 8.97
CA ALA A 18 -20.46 9.64 7.97
C ALA A 18 -18.93 9.45 8.12
N LEU A 19 -18.25 9.06 7.04
CA LEU A 19 -16.81 8.83 7.00
C LEU A 19 -16.12 10.07 6.43
N ARG A 20 -14.93 10.39 6.93
CA ARG A 20 -14.02 11.40 6.35
C ARG A 20 -13.15 10.70 5.32
N VAL A 21 -13.43 10.93 4.04
CA VAL A 21 -12.77 10.24 2.92
C VAL A 21 -11.82 11.20 2.21
N ALA A 22 -10.57 10.79 2.01
CA ALA A 22 -9.63 11.53 1.17
C ALA A 22 -9.57 10.97 -0.26
N ALA A 23 -9.99 11.77 -1.24
CA ALA A 23 -9.87 11.44 -2.66
C ALA A 23 -8.53 11.95 -3.22
N SER A 24 -7.51 11.09 -3.27
CA SER A 24 -6.17 11.41 -3.80
C SER A 24 -5.98 10.87 -5.23
N LEU A 25 -5.36 11.68 -6.09
CA LEU A 25 -4.82 11.26 -7.40
C LEU A 25 -3.29 11.28 -7.41
N ARG A 26 -2.66 11.47 -6.24
CA ARG A 26 -1.22 11.57 -6.10
C ARG A 26 -0.59 10.19 -6.19
N SER A 27 0.28 10.01 -7.18
CA SER A 27 1.13 8.83 -7.23
C SER A 27 2.19 8.86 -6.12
N PRO A 28 2.43 7.74 -5.42
CA PRO A 28 3.61 7.59 -4.56
C PRO A 28 4.92 7.47 -5.35
N LEU A 29 4.85 7.31 -6.68
CA LEU A 29 6.00 7.26 -7.58
C LEU A 29 6.20 8.63 -8.24
N ALA A 30 7.37 9.23 -8.05
CA ALA A 30 7.72 10.51 -8.68
C ALA A 30 7.65 10.42 -10.21
N GLY A 31 7.05 11.43 -10.85
CA GLY A 31 6.91 11.50 -12.30
C GLY A 31 5.78 10.65 -12.89
N VAL A 32 5.09 9.83 -12.10
CA VAL A 32 3.95 9.02 -12.56
C VAL A 32 2.64 9.78 -12.32
N THR A 33 1.83 9.89 -13.36
CA THR A 33 0.52 10.56 -13.33
C THR A 33 -0.62 9.57 -13.53
N VAL A 34 -1.78 9.86 -12.94
CA VAL A 34 -3.01 9.11 -13.19
C VAL A 34 -3.63 9.58 -14.51
N SER A 35 -3.91 8.65 -15.42
CA SER A 35 -4.56 8.99 -16.69
C SER A 35 -5.99 9.49 -16.46
N ARG A 36 -6.48 10.32 -17.39
CA ARG A 36 -7.80 10.95 -17.30
C ARG A 36 -8.97 9.99 -16.98
N PRO A 37 -9.10 8.80 -17.61
CA PRO A 37 -10.22 7.90 -17.30
C PRO A 37 -10.28 7.47 -15.82
N TYR A 38 -9.12 7.18 -15.22
CA TYR A 38 -9.05 6.84 -13.79
C TYR A 38 -9.26 8.05 -12.89
N ALA A 39 -8.78 9.22 -13.30
CA ALA A 39 -9.05 10.46 -12.56
C ALA A 39 -10.55 10.80 -12.56
N ASP A 40 -11.24 10.57 -13.67
CA ASP A 40 -12.69 10.78 -13.80
C ASP A 40 -13.47 9.78 -12.93
N ALA A 41 -13.06 8.50 -12.93
CA ALA A 41 -13.65 7.47 -12.06
C ALA A 41 -13.52 7.80 -10.56
N VAL A 42 -12.39 8.35 -10.12
CA VAL A 42 -12.22 8.80 -8.72
C VAL A 42 -13.19 9.95 -8.37
N ARG A 43 -13.40 10.89 -9.30
CA ARG A 43 -14.34 12.00 -9.07
C ARG A 43 -15.78 11.50 -9.02
N GLU A 44 -16.14 10.53 -9.86
CA GLU A 44 -17.47 9.90 -9.84
C GLU A 44 -17.70 9.17 -8.51
N ALA A 45 -16.74 8.35 -8.08
CA ALA A 45 -16.80 7.64 -6.80
C ALA A 45 -16.91 8.61 -5.62
N ALA A 46 -16.15 9.71 -5.62
CA ALA A 46 -16.28 10.77 -4.62
C ALA A 46 -17.71 11.35 -4.58
N GLY A 47 -18.31 11.60 -5.74
CA GLY A 47 -19.70 12.07 -5.82
C GLY A 47 -20.72 11.07 -5.30
N VAL A 48 -20.54 9.77 -5.55
CA VAL A 48 -21.38 8.70 -4.99
C VAL A 48 -21.29 8.68 -3.46
N LEU A 49 -20.07 8.76 -2.92
CA LEU A 49 -19.84 8.75 -1.47
C LEU A 49 -20.41 9.99 -0.78
N MET A 50 -20.30 11.17 -1.40
CA MET A 50 -20.92 12.40 -0.88
C MET A 50 -22.46 12.27 -0.83
N ARG A 51 -23.08 11.72 -1.88
CA ARG A 51 -24.55 11.48 -1.89
C ARG A 51 -24.99 10.45 -0.86
N ALA A 52 -24.10 9.51 -0.50
CA ALA A 52 -24.33 8.56 0.59
C ALA A 52 -24.11 9.16 1.99
N GLY A 53 -23.75 10.45 2.10
CA GLY A 53 -23.59 11.15 3.38
C GLY A 53 -22.18 11.16 3.95
N HIS A 54 -21.16 10.73 3.19
CA HIS A 54 -19.76 10.81 3.62
C HIS A 54 -19.14 12.19 3.36
N LEU A 55 -18.17 12.58 4.18
CA LEU A 55 -17.39 13.80 4.05
C LEU A 55 -16.18 13.54 3.16
N VAL A 56 -16.33 13.79 1.85
CA VAL A 56 -15.24 13.55 0.89
C VAL A 56 -14.47 14.84 0.62
N ARG A 57 -13.15 14.83 0.79
CA ARG A 57 -12.25 15.94 0.46
C ARG A 57 -11.15 15.47 -0.46
N ARG A 58 -10.69 16.36 -1.34
CA ARG A 58 -9.43 16.13 -2.06
C ARG A 58 -8.28 16.40 -1.11
N ALA A 59 -7.50 15.38 -0.81
CA ALA A 59 -6.30 15.47 0.03
C ALA A 59 -5.30 14.41 -0.44
N ASP A 60 -4.01 14.71 -0.32
CA ASP A 60 -2.93 13.83 -0.76
C ASP A 60 -2.06 13.40 0.43
N PRO A 61 -1.77 12.10 0.59
CA PRO A 61 -0.83 11.65 1.62
C PRO A 61 0.58 12.20 1.35
N SER A 62 1.31 12.52 2.43
CA SER A 62 2.69 13.01 2.35
C SER A 62 3.66 11.87 2.04
N TYR A 63 3.64 11.36 0.82
CA TYR A 63 4.51 10.27 0.39
C TYR A 63 5.99 10.70 0.44
N PRO A 64 6.87 9.97 1.14
CA PRO A 64 8.29 10.24 1.08
C PRO A 64 8.83 9.87 -0.31
N ALA A 65 9.81 10.63 -0.83
CA ALA A 65 10.45 10.34 -2.11
C ALA A 65 11.10 8.94 -2.17
N SER A 66 11.44 8.37 -1.00
CA SER A 66 12.01 7.03 -0.85
C SER A 66 10.98 5.90 -0.88
N LEU A 67 9.68 6.19 -0.96
CA LEU A 67 8.61 5.18 -0.82
C LEU A 67 8.73 4.08 -1.87
N SER A 68 8.97 4.44 -3.13
CA SER A 68 9.11 3.48 -4.25
C SER A 68 10.26 2.51 -4.02
N VAL A 69 11.43 3.04 -3.63
CA VAL A 69 12.63 2.23 -3.36
C VAL A 69 12.40 1.34 -2.14
N THR A 70 11.79 1.88 -1.09
CA THR A 70 11.44 1.12 0.12
C THR A 70 10.50 -0.05 -0.20
N ALA A 71 9.47 0.18 -1.03
CA ALA A 71 8.52 -0.85 -1.45
C ALA A 71 9.20 -1.94 -2.29
N LEU A 72 10.00 -1.56 -3.29
CA LEU A 72 10.75 -2.52 -4.12
C LEU A 72 11.75 -3.35 -3.30
N THR A 73 12.40 -2.71 -2.32
CA THR A 73 13.33 -3.38 -1.40
C THR A 73 12.61 -4.44 -0.57
N HIS A 74 11.44 -4.12 0.01
CA HIS A 74 10.65 -5.09 0.78
C HIS A 74 10.12 -6.22 -0.10
N TRP A 75 9.62 -5.90 -1.30
CA TRP A 75 9.09 -6.91 -2.22
C TRP A 75 10.14 -7.92 -2.67
N THR A 76 11.32 -7.43 -3.08
CA THR A 76 12.41 -8.31 -3.53
C THR A 76 13.01 -9.09 -2.36
N ALA A 77 13.18 -8.47 -1.19
CA ALA A 77 13.65 -9.17 0.01
C ALA A 77 12.68 -10.28 0.46
N GLY A 78 11.36 -10.05 0.40
CA GLY A 78 10.34 -11.08 0.62
C GLY A 78 10.45 -12.21 -0.40
N THR A 79 10.61 -11.87 -1.69
CA THR A 79 10.84 -12.89 -2.73
C THR A 79 12.12 -13.69 -2.47
N SER A 80 13.16 -13.06 -1.91
CA SER A 80 14.39 -13.76 -1.50
C SER A 80 14.17 -14.68 -0.30
N VAL A 81 13.23 -14.37 0.60
CA VAL A 81 12.83 -15.22 1.73
C VAL A 81 12.09 -16.45 1.23
N ASP A 82 11.08 -16.23 0.39
CA ASP A 82 10.20 -17.29 -0.12
C ASP A 82 10.95 -18.29 -1.02
N ALA A 83 12.00 -17.83 -1.71
CA ALA A 83 12.77 -18.64 -2.64
C ALA A 83 13.92 -19.45 -2.01
N ARG A 84 14.21 -19.32 -0.71
CA ARG A 84 15.43 -19.92 -0.11
C ARG A 84 15.48 -21.43 -0.20
N ASP A 85 14.36 -22.08 0.04
CA ASP A 85 14.28 -23.55 0.13
C ASP A 85 13.76 -24.18 -1.17
N LEU A 86 13.62 -23.37 -2.23
CA LEU A 86 13.16 -23.81 -3.54
C LEU A 86 14.34 -24.13 -4.47
N ASP A 87 14.17 -25.15 -5.33
CA ASP A 87 15.13 -25.42 -6.40
C ASP A 87 15.15 -24.23 -7.39
N ARG A 88 16.27 -23.50 -7.37
CA ARG A 88 16.51 -22.33 -8.22
C ARG A 88 16.33 -22.64 -9.71
N ARG A 89 16.61 -23.86 -10.16
CA ARG A 89 16.48 -24.24 -11.59
C ARG A 89 15.02 -24.31 -12.04
N ARG A 90 14.09 -24.55 -11.10
CA ARG A 90 12.65 -24.64 -11.36
C ARG A 90 11.93 -23.29 -11.24
N LEU A 91 12.60 -22.26 -10.72
CA LEU A 91 12.03 -20.91 -10.63
C LEU A 91 11.99 -20.24 -12.00
N ALA A 92 10.91 -19.50 -12.28
CA ALA A 92 10.84 -18.61 -13.43
C ALA A 92 11.99 -17.58 -13.39
N ARG A 93 12.51 -17.19 -14.56
CA ARG A 93 13.64 -16.24 -14.66
C ARG A 93 13.41 -14.96 -13.86
N ARG A 94 12.22 -14.36 -13.94
CA ARG A 94 11.85 -13.15 -13.19
C ARG A 94 11.98 -13.34 -11.67
N THR A 95 11.53 -14.47 -11.15
CA THR A 95 11.57 -14.79 -9.72
C THR A 95 13.01 -14.96 -9.25
N ARG A 96 13.87 -15.63 -10.05
CA ARG A 96 15.30 -15.73 -9.75
C ARG A 96 15.97 -14.36 -9.64
N VAL A 97 15.64 -13.44 -10.54
CA VAL A 97 16.17 -12.07 -10.53
C VAL A 97 15.72 -11.32 -9.28
N HIS A 98 14.42 -11.32 -8.97
CA HIS A 98 13.91 -10.63 -7.78
C HIS A 98 14.49 -11.20 -6.48
N ALA A 99 14.59 -12.53 -6.36
CA ALA A 99 15.21 -13.17 -5.20
C ALA A 99 16.70 -12.80 -5.07
N ALA A 100 17.44 -12.75 -6.17
CA ALA A 100 18.84 -12.34 -6.16
C ALA A 100 19.01 -10.86 -5.76
N LEU A 101 18.19 -9.97 -6.31
CA LEU A 101 18.19 -8.55 -5.98
C LEU A 101 17.81 -8.29 -4.51
N GLY A 102 16.90 -9.10 -3.95
CA GLY A 102 16.41 -8.94 -2.59
C GLY A 102 17.36 -9.43 -1.50
N ARG A 103 18.22 -10.41 -1.81
CA ARG A 103 19.12 -11.06 -0.84
C ARG A 103 19.93 -10.10 0.05
N PRO A 104 20.61 -9.05 -0.46
CA PRO A 104 21.37 -8.12 0.38
C PRO A 104 20.49 -7.30 1.33
N PHE A 105 19.19 -7.15 1.03
CA PHE A 105 18.30 -6.28 1.78
C PHE A 105 17.52 -7.01 2.88
N VAL A 106 17.57 -8.34 2.95
CA VAL A 106 16.82 -9.15 3.93
C VAL A 106 17.01 -8.63 5.35
N ARG A 107 18.26 -8.46 5.82
CA ARG A 107 18.53 -7.98 7.18
C ARG A 107 18.03 -6.54 7.42
N LYS A 108 18.06 -5.70 6.38
CA LYS A 108 17.62 -4.31 6.47
C LYS A 108 16.11 -4.20 6.60
N VAL A 109 15.34 -5.01 5.88
CA VAL A 109 13.87 -4.94 5.91
C VAL A 109 13.28 -5.62 7.14
N THR A 110 13.98 -6.58 7.73
CA THR A 110 13.52 -7.29 8.95
C THR A 110 13.49 -6.41 10.18
N THR A 111 14.25 -5.30 10.23
CA THR A 111 14.25 -4.39 11.38
C THR A 111 12.97 -3.56 11.49
N GLY A 112 12.19 -3.42 10.41
CA GLY A 112 10.96 -2.63 10.42
C GLY A 112 11.15 -1.10 10.40
N ALA A 113 12.37 -0.58 10.60
CA ALA A 113 12.62 0.86 10.76
C ALA A 113 12.06 1.73 9.61
N ALA A 114 12.19 1.28 8.35
CA ALA A 114 11.65 2.01 7.20
C ALA A 114 10.11 1.99 7.17
N ARG A 115 9.48 0.92 7.66
CA ARG A 115 8.02 0.82 7.79
C ARG A 115 7.53 1.76 8.89
N ASP A 116 8.22 1.81 10.03
CA ASP A 116 7.82 2.66 11.15
C ASP A 116 8.00 4.15 10.81
N ALA A 117 9.09 4.51 10.12
CA ALA A 117 9.27 5.87 9.60
C ALA A 117 8.16 6.27 8.60
N LEU A 118 7.75 5.35 7.73
CA LEU A 118 6.61 5.58 6.82
C LEU A 118 5.30 5.74 7.59
N ARG A 119 5.06 4.89 8.60
CA ARG A 119 3.87 4.95 9.45
C ARG A 119 3.78 6.31 10.15
N GLY A 120 4.83 6.73 10.85
CA GLY A 120 4.83 8.02 11.54
C GLY A 120 4.64 9.22 10.60
N ARG A 121 5.11 9.14 9.36
CA ARG A 121 4.89 10.19 8.35
C ARG A 121 3.45 10.27 7.86
N LEU A 122 2.76 9.12 7.74
CA LEU A 122 1.40 9.04 7.23
C LEU A 122 0.33 9.11 8.33
N GLU A 123 0.71 8.89 9.58
CA GLU A 123 -0.18 8.90 10.75
C GLU A 123 -1.03 10.17 10.85
N PRO A 124 -0.50 11.40 10.68
CA PRO A 124 -1.35 12.61 10.73
C PRO A 124 -2.44 12.61 9.66
N PHE A 125 -2.16 12.07 8.47
CA PHE A 125 -3.13 11.99 7.38
C PHE A 125 -4.27 11.02 7.73
N PHE A 126 -3.93 9.85 8.26
CA PHE A 126 -4.93 8.86 8.70
C PHE A 126 -5.61 9.21 10.04
N ALA A 127 -5.12 10.21 10.76
CA ALA A 127 -5.86 10.81 11.88
C ALA A 127 -6.94 11.79 11.39
N GLU A 128 -6.67 12.50 10.28
CA GLU A 128 -7.60 13.45 9.66
C GLU A 128 -8.69 12.74 8.83
N TYR A 129 -8.34 11.65 8.15
CA TYR A 129 -9.22 10.90 7.27
C TYR A 129 -9.33 9.43 7.70
N ASP A 130 -10.55 8.89 7.62
CA ASP A 130 -10.82 7.51 8.00
C ASP A 130 -10.39 6.53 6.89
N VAL A 131 -10.45 6.97 5.63
CA VAL A 131 -10.05 6.20 4.42
C VAL A 131 -9.49 7.08 3.31
#